data_AF-A0A2A5C1S7-F1
#
_entry.id   AF-A0A2A5C1S7-F1
#
_cell.length_a   1.000
_cell.length_b   1.000
_cell.length_c   1.000
_cell.angle_alpha   90.00
_cell.angle_beta   90.00
_cell.angle_gamma   90.00
#
_symmetry.space_group_name_H-M   'P 1'
#
loop_
_entity.id
_entity.type
_entity.pdbx_description
1 polymer ?
#
loop_
_entity_poly.entity_id
_entity_poly.type
_entity_poly.pdbx_seq_one_letter_code
_entity_poly.pdbx_strand_id
1 'polypeptide(L)'
;MAVKIGFVQNAGTLAHYMMLDEIKALAETNGWTVLRFDNVAFERELILKGVGFSGTEEIFIGFRTYHDIGADYYNLVVAGFTGYVSGNSFDTQPGAELSGIPGHNNRIDYWLTVNPQRIALALKVGTPVYESGYAGKMLPHGTPSQYPYPVVCAGMLDGVPATRYSDTSHSMGYKGDRGSLALRFNSGSWLNVECWPWNNTYLNGSYTLRETGDEAAVTYLGTGDGGLSDVTLPPSAQSEVWTLTCTVAAADGGTFSVTGSVQGAQADATVGVPYDNGLLGFTIFDGAADYLVGDEFIATYTAKNYKLLPVVLSDANGIYGELDGVFQIAGFNNVVENTIGLGPVPSTGTADGGNTGDGTLTGVAQGAAMKPGIYTLTCTVAAANGGTFDALDPEAVDIGPATVGTPFSHSQIDLTLNDGAADFIVGDVFTIEILPLYVVIQDVARTGFMDYYALKLDH
;
A
#
# COMPACT_ATOMS: atom_id res chain seq x y z
N MET A 1 15.70 -5.76 1.95
CA MET A 1 14.57 -4.82 1.77
C MET A 1 13.62 -5.14 2.90
N ALA A 2 12.96 -4.15 3.46
CA ALA A 2 11.98 -4.37 4.51
C ALA A 2 10.99 -3.23 4.59
N VAL A 3 9.81 -3.58 5.08
CA VAL A 3 8.74 -2.66 5.42
C VAL A 3 8.35 -2.84 6.87
N LYS A 4 7.90 -1.76 7.50
CA LYS A 4 7.16 -1.81 8.76
C LYS A 4 5.96 -0.86 8.67
N ILE A 5 4.78 -1.40 8.95
CA ILE A 5 3.54 -0.64 9.09
C ILE A 5 3.14 -0.72 10.56
N GLY A 6 2.75 0.40 11.15
CA GLY A 6 2.35 0.39 12.56
C GLY A 6 2.09 1.78 13.08
N PHE A 7 2.20 1.93 14.39
CA PHE A 7 2.05 3.21 15.05
C PHE A 7 2.99 3.34 16.23
N VAL A 8 3.35 4.58 16.52
CA VAL A 8 3.97 4.98 17.79
C VAL A 8 3.02 5.90 18.54
N GLN A 9 2.94 5.71 19.84
CA GLN A 9 2.06 6.51 20.70
C GLN A 9 2.78 6.91 21.98
N ASN A 10 2.43 8.07 22.52
CA ASN A 10 3.02 8.58 23.73
C ASN A 10 2.68 7.68 24.92
N ALA A 11 3.69 6.93 25.37
CA ALA A 11 3.64 6.07 26.53
C ALA A 11 4.72 6.46 27.56
N GLY A 12 4.92 7.77 27.76
CA GLY A 12 6.00 8.33 28.59
C GLY A 12 7.19 8.84 27.80
N THR A 13 7.22 8.59 26.50
CA THR A 13 8.16 9.14 25.51
C THR A 13 7.35 9.74 24.36
N LEU A 14 7.72 10.93 23.87
CA LEU A 14 7.00 11.59 22.77
C LEU A 14 6.97 10.72 21.51
N ALA A 15 5.87 10.73 20.78
CA ALA A 15 5.67 9.88 19.61
C ALA A 15 6.73 10.10 18.52
N HIS A 16 7.13 11.35 18.21
CA HIS A 16 8.21 11.59 17.23
C HIS A 16 9.56 10.98 17.66
N TYR A 17 9.83 10.84 18.96
CA TYR A 17 11.07 10.25 19.43
C TYR A 17 11.04 8.74 19.21
N MET A 18 9.91 8.12 19.51
CA MET A 18 9.68 6.70 19.25
C MET A 18 9.70 6.42 17.74
N MET A 19 9.23 7.35 16.90
CA MET A 19 9.35 7.22 15.44
C MET A 19 10.82 7.15 15.00
N LEU A 20 11.71 7.95 15.60
CA LEU A 20 13.15 7.89 15.33
C LEU A 20 13.75 6.53 15.73
N ASP A 21 13.32 5.98 16.88
CA ASP A 21 13.72 4.65 17.34
C ASP A 21 13.28 3.56 16.35
N GLU A 22 12.08 3.67 15.80
CA GLU A 22 11.55 2.73 14.78
C GLU A 22 12.31 2.79 13.46
N ILE A 23 12.64 4.00 12.98
CA ILE A 23 13.48 4.18 11.78
C ILE A 23 14.83 3.50 11.98
N LYS A 24 15.48 3.71 13.12
CA LYS A 24 16.74 3.05 13.45
C LYS A 24 16.59 1.53 13.46
N ALA A 25 15.61 1.01 14.19
CA ALA A 25 15.44 -0.43 14.39
C ALA A 25 15.25 -1.17 13.07
N LEU A 26 14.40 -0.64 12.18
CA LEU A 26 14.18 -1.25 10.88
C LEU A 26 15.43 -1.12 9.98
N ALA A 27 16.06 0.05 9.95
CA ALA A 27 17.23 0.28 9.10
C ALA A 27 18.42 -0.61 9.48
N GLU A 28 18.74 -0.69 10.78
CA GLU A 28 19.85 -1.47 11.32
C GLU A 28 19.71 -2.97 11.04
N THR A 29 18.51 -3.51 11.27
CA THR A 29 18.19 -4.92 10.98
C THR A 29 18.30 -5.23 9.48
N ASN A 30 18.21 -4.21 8.62
CA ASN A 30 18.20 -4.34 7.16
C ASN A 30 19.46 -3.77 6.47
N GLY A 31 20.59 -3.80 7.19
CA GLY A 31 21.91 -3.59 6.59
C GLY A 31 22.41 -2.14 6.58
N TRP A 32 21.66 -1.19 7.14
CA TRP A 32 22.19 0.15 7.37
C TRP A 32 23.05 0.16 8.63
N THR A 33 24.25 0.74 8.54
CA THR A 33 25.12 0.92 9.69
C THR A 33 24.74 2.20 10.44
N VAL A 34 24.49 2.10 11.75
CA VAL A 34 24.28 3.27 12.60
C VAL A 34 25.64 3.91 12.90
N LEU A 35 25.88 5.11 12.37
CA LEU A 35 27.11 5.88 12.63
C LEU A 35 27.00 6.73 13.90
N ARG A 36 25.79 7.21 14.18
CA ARG A 36 25.48 8.00 15.36
C ARG A 36 24.02 7.85 15.73
N PHE A 37 23.75 7.75 17.02
CA PHE A 37 22.41 7.76 17.57
C PHE A 37 22.41 8.42 18.94
N ASP A 38 21.74 9.55 19.07
CA ASP A 38 21.48 10.23 20.34
C ASP A 38 20.00 10.13 20.66
N ASN A 39 19.66 9.38 21.71
CA ASN A 39 18.30 9.18 22.17
C ASN A 39 18.01 9.84 23.53
N VAL A 40 18.91 10.69 24.02
CA VAL A 40 18.78 11.33 25.34
C VAL A 40 18.69 12.85 25.24
N ALA A 41 19.22 13.46 24.17
CA ALA A 41 19.13 14.89 23.95
C ALA A 41 17.68 15.36 23.74
N PHE A 42 17.47 16.67 23.95
CA PHE A 42 16.20 17.33 23.66
C PHE A 42 15.84 17.22 22.17
N GLU A 43 16.84 17.33 21.30
CA GLU A 43 16.72 16.98 19.88
C GLU A 43 17.52 15.70 19.65
N ARG A 44 16.81 14.60 19.41
CA ARG A 44 17.41 13.29 19.15
C ARG A 44 17.84 13.18 17.70
N GLU A 45 18.96 12.53 17.44
CA GLU A 45 19.53 12.40 16.09
C GLU A 45 19.94 10.96 15.76
N LEU A 46 19.84 10.62 14.48
CA LEU A 46 20.23 9.36 13.89
C LEU A 46 20.98 9.65 12.59
N ILE A 47 22.19 9.11 12.45
CA ILE A 47 22.96 9.15 11.20
C ILE A 47 23.28 7.72 10.79
N LEU A 48 22.97 7.40 9.54
CA LEU A 48 23.06 6.06 8.97
C LEU A 48 24.01 6.04 7.77
N LYS A 49 24.64 4.89 7.54
CA LYS A 49 25.39 4.57 6.32
C LYS A 49 24.85 3.32 5.65
N GLY A 50 24.35 3.48 4.43
CA GLY A 50 23.89 2.40 3.55
C GLY A 50 25.00 1.92 2.63
N VAL A 51 24.92 0.66 2.21
CA VAL A 51 25.91 -0.01 1.36
C VAL A 51 25.53 -0.09 -0.13
N GLY A 52 24.29 0.34 -0.46
CA GLY A 52 23.72 0.20 -1.78
C GLY A 52 23.52 -1.26 -2.23
N PHE A 53 22.97 -1.46 -3.41
CA PHE A 53 22.77 -2.82 -3.95
C PHE A 53 24.08 -3.52 -4.33
N SER A 54 25.16 -2.77 -4.57
CA SER A 54 26.48 -3.36 -4.82
C SER A 54 27.18 -3.86 -3.55
N GLY A 55 26.69 -3.46 -2.37
CA GLY A 55 27.33 -3.76 -1.09
C GLY A 55 28.63 -2.99 -0.82
N THR A 56 29.00 -2.05 -1.71
CA THR A 56 30.28 -1.33 -1.68
C THR A 56 30.12 0.19 -1.68
N GLU A 57 28.88 0.69 -1.74
CA GLU A 57 28.61 2.12 -1.72
C GLU A 57 28.67 2.66 -0.29
N GLU A 58 28.81 3.97 -0.15
CA GLU A 58 28.68 4.65 1.13
C GLU A 58 27.62 5.74 0.99
N ILE A 59 26.39 5.42 1.41
CA ILE A 59 25.24 6.32 1.30
C ILE A 59 24.94 6.87 2.69
N PHE A 60 25.16 8.17 2.89
CA PHE A 60 24.98 8.82 4.17
C PHE A 60 23.65 9.58 4.21
N ILE A 61 22.79 9.19 5.14
CA ILE A 61 21.50 9.85 5.40
C ILE A 61 21.32 10.06 6.90
N GLY A 62 20.37 10.92 7.29
CA GLY A 62 20.06 11.14 8.69
C GLY A 62 18.62 11.50 8.96
N PHE A 63 18.25 11.32 10.22
CA PHE A 63 16.98 11.75 10.78
C PHE A 63 17.23 12.46 12.11
N ARG A 64 16.55 13.58 12.35
CA ARG A 64 16.64 14.32 13.62
C ARG A 64 15.26 14.78 14.05
N THR A 65 15.00 14.83 15.34
CA THR A 65 13.76 15.41 15.88
C THR A 65 13.99 16.87 16.23
N TYR A 66 13.01 17.74 15.99
CA TYR A 66 13.06 19.13 16.44
C TYR A 66 11.65 19.58 16.84
N HIS A 67 11.54 20.28 17.97
CA HIS A 67 10.23 20.60 18.54
C HIS A 67 10.30 21.81 19.48
N ASP A 68 9.14 22.44 19.68
CA ASP A 68 8.95 23.48 20.68
C ASP A 68 7.61 23.25 21.38
N ILE A 69 7.65 23.16 22.71
CA ILE A 69 6.47 22.86 23.54
C ILE A 69 5.47 24.02 23.53
N GLY A 70 5.96 25.27 23.50
CA GLY A 70 5.12 26.47 23.51
C GLY A 70 4.48 26.76 22.16
N ALA A 71 5.17 26.47 21.07
CA ALA A 71 4.67 26.60 19.70
C ALA A 71 3.94 25.35 19.18
N ASP A 72 3.95 24.26 19.96
CA ASP A 72 3.21 23.01 19.72
C ASP A 72 3.52 22.35 18.36
N TYR A 73 4.79 22.30 17.98
CA TYR A 73 5.26 21.50 16.85
C TYR A 73 6.28 20.46 17.33
N TYR A 74 6.23 19.27 16.74
CA TYR A 74 6.90 18.06 17.20
C TYR A 74 7.42 17.26 16.00
N ASN A 75 8.39 17.82 15.30
CA ASN A 75 8.71 17.45 13.92
C ASN A 75 9.94 16.54 13.81
N LEU A 76 10.10 15.98 12.61
CA LEU A 76 11.27 15.25 12.17
C LEU A 76 12.00 16.01 11.06
N VAL A 77 13.27 15.73 10.89
CA VAL A 77 14.11 16.17 9.77
C VAL A 77 14.54 14.92 9.03
N VAL A 78 14.46 14.96 7.70
CA VAL A 78 15.19 14.03 6.84
C VAL A 78 16.42 14.75 6.28
N ALA A 79 17.53 14.03 6.17
CA ALA A 79 18.80 14.61 5.74
C ALA A 79 19.56 13.72 4.76
N GLY A 80 20.23 14.36 3.81
CA GLY A 80 21.25 13.76 2.96
C GLY A 80 22.63 14.33 3.29
N PHE A 81 23.66 13.47 3.27
CA PHE A 81 25.05 13.87 3.50
C PHE A 81 25.98 13.29 2.42
N THR A 82 27.16 13.87 2.26
CA THR A 82 28.24 13.33 1.42
C THR A 82 29.36 12.65 2.21
N GLY A 83 29.22 12.59 3.53
CA GLY A 83 30.19 11.95 4.42
C GLY A 83 29.79 12.13 5.88
N TYR A 84 30.60 11.56 6.77
CA TYR A 84 30.39 11.62 8.20
C TYR A 84 31.64 12.08 8.94
N VAL A 85 31.48 13.04 9.84
CA VAL A 85 32.51 13.51 10.76
C VAL A 85 31.93 13.54 12.17
N SER A 86 32.47 12.71 13.07
CA SER A 86 31.97 12.56 14.45
C SER A 86 32.01 13.85 15.27
N GLY A 87 32.96 14.75 14.98
CA GLY A 87 33.08 16.04 15.65
C GLY A 87 32.12 17.12 15.16
N ASN A 88 31.46 16.93 14.02
CA ASN A 88 30.49 17.89 13.49
C ASN A 88 29.09 17.62 14.06
N SER A 89 28.31 18.69 14.23
CA SER A 89 26.87 18.56 14.52
C SER A 89 26.13 17.94 13.34
N PHE A 90 24.85 17.57 13.54
CA PHE A 90 23.99 17.06 12.46
C PHE A 90 23.95 18.00 11.25
N ASP A 91 23.63 19.28 11.51
CA ASP A 91 23.46 20.30 10.48
C ASP A 91 24.79 20.73 9.82
N THR A 92 25.94 20.33 10.39
CA THR A 92 27.28 20.65 9.86
C THR A 92 28.00 19.43 9.30
N GLN A 93 27.32 18.30 9.11
CA GLN A 93 27.89 17.16 8.40
C GLN A 93 28.29 17.55 6.96
N PRO A 94 29.32 16.91 6.38
CA PRO A 94 29.74 17.18 5.01
C PRO A 94 28.56 17.12 4.02
N GLY A 95 28.32 18.22 3.31
CA GLY A 95 27.28 18.30 2.28
C GLY A 95 25.86 18.15 2.80
N ALA A 96 25.61 18.50 4.07
CA ALA A 96 24.28 18.40 4.69
C ALA A 96 23.22 19.18 3.89
N GLU A 97 22.15 18.46 3.56
CA GLU A 97 20.90 18.99 3.04
C GLU A 97 19.78 18.47 3.92
N LEU A 98 18.88 19.35 4.34
CA LEU A 98 17.89 19.09 5.38
C LEU A 98 16.51 19.47 4.89
N SER A 99 15.52 18.63 5.16
CA SER A 99 14.12 18.97 4.93
C SER A 99 13.25 18.47 6.08
N GLY A 100 12.38 19.33 6.59
CA GLY A 100 11.50 19.04 7.72
C GLY A 100 10.28 18.24 7.32
N ILE A 101 9.77 17.45 8.26
CA ILE A 101 8.57 16.64 8.16
C ILE A 101 7.77 16.95 9.43
N PRO A 102 6.61 17.62 9.31
CA PRO A 102 5.75 17.84 10.45
C PRO A 102 5.42 16.54 11.18
N GLY A 103 5.38 16.58 12.50
CA GLY A 103 5.13 15.41 13.32
C GLY A 103 4.17 15.70 14.46
N HIS A 104 4.00 14.73 15.35
CA HIS A 104 3.08 14.83 16.48
C HIS A 104 3.71 14.27 17.76
N ASN A 105 3.27 14.78 18.92
CA ASN A 105 3.71 14.29 20.22
C ASN A 105 2.93 13.05 20.73
N ASN A 106 1.65 12.96 20.41
CA ASN A 106 0.72 11.94 20.92
C ASN A 106 0.72 10.62 20.13
N ARG A 107 0.41 10.62 18.83
CA ARG A 107 0.35 9.40 18.00
C ARG A 107 0.81 9.70 16.59
N ILE A 108 1.57 8.78 16.02
CA ILE A 108 1.97 8.78 14.61
C ILE A 108 1.74 7.37 14.08
N ASP A 109 0.81 7.19 13.16
CA ASP A 109 0.73 5.97 12.36
C ASP A 109 1.70 6.08 11.19
N TYR A 110 2.37 5.01 10.79
CA TYR A 110 3.45 5.08 9.81
C TYR A 110 3.46 3.90 8.84
N TRP A 111 3.96 4.18 7.64
CA TRP A 111 4.40 3.23 6.64
C TRP A 111 5.86 3.53 6.34
N LEU A 112 6.75 2.66 6.80
CA LEU A 112 8.20 2.82 6.66
C LEU A 112 8.73 1.74 5.71
N THR A 113 9.43 2.15 4.66
CA THR A 113 10.10 1.24 3.71
C THR A 113 11.60 1.50 3.67
N VAL A 114 12.38 0.44 3.67
CA VAL A 114 13.84 0.46 3.69
C VAL A 114 14.39 -0.49 2.64
N ASN A 115 15.26 0.03 1.78
CA ASN A 115 16.12 -0.80 0.93
C ASN A 115 17.60 -0.39 1.13
N PRO A 116 18.57 -1.09 0.53
CA PRO A 116 19.99 -0.77 0.70
C PRO A 116 20.42 0.64 0.23
N GLN A 117 19.58 1.34 -0.54
CA GLN A 117 19.85 2.64 -1.16
C GLN A 117 19.01 3.80 -0.62
N ARG A 118 17.84 3.53 -0.03
CA ARG A 118 16.94 4.55 0.50
C ARG A 118 16.10 4.10 1.69
N ILE A 119 15.62 5.11 2.40
CA ILE A 119 14.55 5.02 3.39
C ILE A 119 13.47 6.02 2.95
N ALA A 120 12.24 5.54 2.81
CA ALA A 120 11.08 6.37 2.55
C ALA A 120 9.99 6.08 3.57
N LEU A 121 9.21 7.10 3.91
CA LEU A 121 8.17 7.00 4.92
C LEU A 121 6.95 7.84 4.55
N ALA A 122 5.80 7.36 4.99
CA ALA A 122 4.58 8.13 5.13
C ALA A 122 4.11 8.06 6.58
N LEU A 123 3.61 9.19 7.10
CA LEU A 123 3.12 9.33 8.46
C LEU A 123 1.69 9.82 8.42
N LYS A 124 0.86 9.39 9.36
CA LYS A 124 -0.42 10.02 9.70
C LYS A 124 -0.27 10.66 11.07
N VAL A 125 -0.37 11.98 11.11
CA VAL A 125 -0.11 12.79 12.31
C VAL A 125 -1.36 13.51 12.82
N GLY A 126 -2.48 13.34 12.11
CA GLY A 126 -3.80 13.84 12.47
C GLY A 126 -4.84 13.38 11.47
N THR A 127 -6.11 13.75 11.69
CA THR A 127 -7.19 13.44 10.75
C THR A 127 -7.56 14.71 9.99
N PRO A 128 -7.24 14.85 8.69
CA PRO A 128 -6.59 13.91 7.76
C PRO A 128 -5.18 14.37 7.32
N VAL A 129 -4.25 14.52 8.26
CA VAL A 129 -2.91 15.08 8.00
C VAL A 129 -1.91 13.94 7.78
N TYR A 130 -1.37 13.86 6.56
CA TYR A 130 -0.41 12.85 6.16
C TYR A 130 0.89 13.50 5.74
N GLU A 131 1.99 13.01 6.29
CA GLU A 131 3.31 13.56 6.07
C GLU A 131 4.19 12.54 5.36
N SER A 132 5.24 13.00 4.67
CA SER A 132 6.09 12.12 3.87
C SER A 132 7.55 12.50 3.97
N GLY A 133 8.42 11.51 3.82
CA GLY A 133 9.85 11.67 3.86
C GLY A 133 10.57 10.69 2.94
N TYR A 134 11.67 11.15 2.35
CA TYR A 134 12.54 10.36 1.50
C TYR A 134 14.00 10.77 1.70
N ALA A 135 14.85 9.81 2.00
CA ALA A 135 16.30 9.97 1.95
C ALA A 135 16.95 8.76 1.31
N GLY A 136 17.80 9.01 0.31
CA GLY A 136 18.57 7.96 -0.36
C GLY A 136 18.65 8.17 -1.86
N LYS A 137 19.15 7.18 -2.59
CA LYS A 137 19.35 7.32 -4.03
C LYS A 137 18.03 7.31 -4.81
N MET A 138 17.97 8.10 -5.88
CA MET A 138 17.03 7.91 -6.99
C MET A 138 17.61 6.95 -8.05
N LEU A 139 16.82 6.57 -9.05
CA LEU A 139 17.24 5.74 -10.18
C LEU A 139 17.72 6.63 -11.34
N PRO A 140 19.03 6.91 -11.49
CA PRO A 140 19.50 7.81 -12.53
C PRO A 140 19.37 7.17 -13.92
N HIS A 141 19.00 7.96 -14.92
CA HIS A 141 19.12 7.53 -16.32
C HIS A 141 20.57 7.58 -16.83
N GLY A 142 21.40 8.40 -16.18
CA GLY A 142 22.84 8.43 -16.43
C GLY A 142 23.54 7.18 -15.90
N THR A 143 24.70 6.86 -16.49
CA THR A 143 25.55 5.77 -15.98
C THR A 143 26.09 6.10 -14.57
N PRO A 144 26.48 5.08 -13.77
CA PRO A 144 27.11 5.32 -12.45
C PRO A 144 28.32 6.27 -12.49
N SER A 145 29.05 6.33 -13.62
CA SER A 145 30.17 7.27 -13.80
C SER A 145 29.73 8.73 -14.02
N GLN A 146 28.55 8.94 -14.61
CA GLN A 146 28.00 10.29 -14.84
C GLN A 146 27.25 10.82 -13.61
N TYR A 147 26.66 9.91 -12.84
CA TYR A 147 25.90 10.18 -11.62
C TYR A 147 26.36 9.25 -10.49
N PRO A 148 27.52 9.52 -9.87
CA PRO A 148 28.10 8.62 -8.86
C PRO A 148 27.32 8.61 -7.55
N TYR A 149 26.63 9.71 -7.23
CA TYR A 149 25.97 9.88 -5.94
C TYR A 149 24.61 10.60 -6.06
N PRO A 150 23.61 9.96 -6.70
CA PRO A 150 22.29 10.55 -6.99
C PRO A 150 21.38 10.51 -5.75
N VAL A 151 21.84 11.04 -4.62
CA VAL A 151 21.05 11.07 -3.38
C VAL A 151 20.00 12.17 -3.45
N VAL A 152 18.78 11.83 -3.05
CA VAL A 152 17.64 12.72 -2.88
C VAL A 152 17.39 12.91 -1.39
N CYS A 153 17.10 14.15 -1.00
CA CYS A 153 16.58 14.54 0.30
C CYS A 153 15.24 15.23 0.06
N ALA A 154 14.16 14.66 0.59
CA ALA A 154 12.82 15.23 0.44
C ALA A 154 11.98 15.01 1.70
N GLY A 155 11.67 16.10 2.40
CA GLY A 155 10.60 16.15 3.39
C GLY A 155 9.40 16.92 2.84
N MET A 156 8.67 17.60 3.71
CA MET A 156 7.53 18.45 3.33
C MET A 156 7.76 19.94 3.56
N LEU A 157 8.88 20.29 4.19
CA LEU A 157 9.26 21.66 4.51
C LEU A 157 10.58 22.02 3.83
N ASP A 158 10.66 23.22 3.29
CA ASP A 158 11.91 23.80 2.76
C ASP A 158 12.81 24.18 3.94
N GLY A 159 13.90 23.42 4.13
CA GLY A 159 14.73 23.48 5.33
C GLY A 159 14.02 22.94 6.59
N VAL A 160 14.25 23.59 7.73
CA VAL A 160 13.72 23.17 9.05
C VAL A 160 12.92 24.28 9.76
N PRO A 161 11.85 24.80 9.15
CA PRO A 161 11.04 25.86 9.75
C PRO A 161 10.20 25.34 10.93
N ALA A 162 9.80 26.26 11.80
CA ALA A 162 8.90 26.04 12.93
C ALA A 162 7.43 25.90 12.48
N THR A 163 7.15 24.86 11.68
CA THR A 163 5.83 24.61 11.10
C THR A 163 5.11 23.52 11.89
N ARG A 164 3.87 23.77 12.28
CA ARG A 164 3.02 22.77 12.97
C ARG A 164 2.33 21.86 11.96
N TYR A 165 2.07 20.62 12.34
CA TYR A 165 1.34 19.64 11.51
C TYR A 165 -0.05 20.13 11.06
N SER A 166 -0.67 21.05 11.80
CA SER A 166 -1.98 21.62 11.45
C SER A 166 -1.92 22.72 10.39
N ASP A 167 -0.71 23.14 9.98
CA ASP A 167 -0.56 24.00 8.81
C ASP A 167 -1.03 23.23 7.56
N THR A 168 -1.66 23.92 6.62
CA THR A 168 -2.20 23.28 5.40
C THR A 168 -1.53 23.79 4.13
N SER A 169 -0.46 24.57 4.26
CA SER A 169 0.26 25.18 3.14
C SER A 169 1.45 24.33 2.67
N HIS A 170 1.94 23.42 3.53
CA HIS A 170 3.00 22.48 3.16
C HIS A 170 2.47 21.33 2.30
N SER A 171 3.40 20.68 1.59
CA SER A 171 3.08 19.68 0.58
C SER A 171 4.22 18.67 0.45
N MET A 172 3.93 17.48 -0.06
CA MET A 172 4.93 16.46 -0.33
C MET A 172 6.07 17.01 -1.20
N GLY A 173 7.32 16.75 -0.83
CA GLY A 173 8.48 17.33 -1.51
C GLY A 173 8.55 16.99 -2.99
N TYR A 174 8.02 15.83 -3.39
CA TYR A 174 8.00 15.40 -4.79
C TYR A 174 6.74 15.81 -5.59
N LYS A 175 5.99 16.83 -5.16
CA LYS A 175 4.85 17.37 -5.90
C LYS A 175 5.22 18.56 -6.80
N GLY A 176 5.63 18.28 -8.02
CA GLY A 176 5.94 19.32 -9.00
C GLY A 176 7.23 20.03 -8.64
N ASP A 177 7.19 21.36 -8.59
CA ASP A 177 8.33 22.22 -8.23
C ASP A 177 8.24 22.64 -6.75
N ARG A 178 9.18 22.14 -5.92
CA ARG A 178 9.16 22.31 -4.46
C ARG A 178 10.56 22.49 -3.89
N GLY A 179 10.77 23.56 -3.14
CA GLY A 179 12.03 23.84 -2.41
C GLY A 179 12.47 22.72 -1.44
N SER A 180 11.52 21.93 -0.94
CA SER A 180 11.77 20.79 -0.03
C SER A 180 12.35 19.55 -0.71
N LEU A 181 12.52 19.54 -2.04
CA LEU A 181 13.13 18.44 -2.79
C LEU A 181 14.49 18.82 -3.34
N ALA A 182 15.52 18.11 -2.89
CA ALA A 182 16.88 18.33 -3.33
C ALA A 182 17.50 17.04 -3.88
N LEU A 183 18.12 17.13 -5.06
CA LEU A 183 18.92 16.08 -5.70
C LEU A 183 20.39 16.46 -5.66
N ARG A 184 21.25 15.54 -5.20
CA ARG A 184 22.69 15.72 -5.25
C ARG A 184 23.21 15.52 -6.67
N PHE A 185 23.73 16.59 -7.26
CA PHE A 185 24.26 16.57 -8.62
C PHE A 185 25.75 16.22 -8.67
N ASN A 186 26.21 15.80 -9.84
CA ASN A 186 27.61 15.42 -10.06
C ASN A 186 28.59 16.60 -9.94
N SER A 187 28.10 17.85 -9.98
CA SER A 187 28.90 19.05 -9.69
C SER A 187 29.26 19.20 -8.20
N GLY A 188 28.61 18.42 -7.33
CA GLY A 188 28.72 18.59 -5.87
C GLY A 188 27.77 19.65 -5.30
N SER A 189 26.82 20.16 -6.08
CA SER A 189 25.71 20.99 -5.57
C SER A 189 24.47 20.15 -5.29
N TRP A 190 23.63 20.64 -4.39
CA TRP A 190 22.23 20.20 -4.30
C TRP A 190 21.41 21.03 -5.29
N LEU A 191 20.69 20.34 -6.18
CA LEU A 191 19.76 20.95 -7.12
C LEU A 191 18.35 20.82 -6.58
N ASN A 192 17.61 21.91 -6.62
CA ASN A 192 16.18 21.86 -6.51
C ASN A 192 15.62 21.35 -7.85
N VAL A 193 14.95 20.20 -7.83
CA VAL A 193 14.44 19.54 -9.03
C VAL A 193 12.92 19.48 -9.00
N GLU A 194 12.32 19.41 -10.18
CA GLU A 194 10.89 19.28 -10.38
C GLU A 194 10.50 17.83 -10.69
N CYS A 195 9.30 17.45 -10.27
CA CYS A 195 8.74 16.11 -10.47
C CYS A 195 7.62 16.09 -11.53
N TRP A 196 7.83 15.33 -12.60
CA TRP A 196 6.75 14.87 -13.48
C TRP A 196 6.03 13.68 -12.84
N PRO A 197 4.69 13.54 -12.97
CA PRO A 197 3.79 14.33 -13.82
C PRO A 197 3.26 15.61 -13.18
N TRP A 198 3.53 15.90 -11.91
CA TRP A 198 2.92 17.05 -11.22
C TRP A 198 3.36 18.41 -11.75
N ASN A 199 4.57 18.54 -12.32
CA ASN A 199 4.99 19.77 -13.00
C ASN A 199 4.37 19.95 -14.41
N ASN A 200 3.62 18.96 -14.91
CA ASN A 200 2.95 19.05 -16.20
C ASN A 200 1.52 19.59 -16.04
N THR A 201 1.27 20.79 -16.56
CA THR A 201 -0.05 21.47 -16.44
C THR A 201 -1.21 20.75 -17.15
N TYR A 202 -0.94 19.93 -18.16
CA TYR A 202 -1.97 19.14 -18.83
C TYR A 202 -2.39 17.94 -17.98
N LEU A 203 -1.41 17.21 -17.42
CA LEU A 203 -1.66 16.04 -16.57
C LEU A 203 -2.14 16.42 -15.17
N ASN A 204 -1.67 17.54 -14.63
CA ASN A 204 -2.01 18.05 -13.29
C ASN A 204 -3.28 18.92 -13.27
N GLY A 205 -4.01 19.08 -14.39
CA GLY A 205 -5.15 20.00 -14.47
C GLY A 205 -6.31 19.52 -15.33
N SER A 206 -6.06 19.29 -16.63
CA SER A 206 -7.13 19.10 -17.62
C SER A 206 -7.34 17.65 -18.06
N TYR A 207 -6.30 16.82 -17.97
CA TYR A 207 -6.29 15.45 -18.44
C TYR A 207 -5.68 14.57 -17.36
N THR A 208 -6.48 14.19 -16.37
CA THR A 208 -6.05 13.21 -15.37
C THR A 208 -5.84 11.85 -16.04
N LEU A 209 -5.05 10.98 -15.42
CA LEU A 209 -5.02 9.57 -15.82
C LEU A 209 -6.46 9.04 -15.80
N ARG A 210 -6.89 8.47 -16.93
CA ARG A 210 -8.18 7.78 -16.96
C ARG A 210 -8.04 6.43 -16.28
N GLU A 211 -8.94 6.17 -15.36
CA GLU A 211 -9.23 4.82 -14.89
C GLU A 211 -9.60 3.98 -16.11
N THR A 212 -9.02 2.79 -16.23
CA THR A 212 -9.47 1.79 -17.20
C THR A 212 -10.29 0.74 -16.45
N GLY A 213 -11.50 0.44 -16.91
CA GLY A 213 -12.44 -0.47 -16.24
C GLY A 213 -13.80 0.17 -16.03
N ASP A 214 -14.68 -0.47 -15.25
CA ASP A 214 -16.05 -0.04 -14.93
C ASP A 214 -17.13 -0.21 -16.01
N GLU A 215 -16.79 -0.87 -17.12
CA GLU A 215 -17.77 -1.27 -18.13
C GLU A 215 -17.86 -2.80 -18.19
N ALA A 216 -19.08 -3.32 -18.10
CA ALA A 216 -19.36 -4.71 -18.41
C ALA A 216 -19.51 -4.85 -19.94
N ALA A 217 -18.59 -5.57 -20.57
CA ALA A 217 -18.72 -5.93 -21.98
C ALA A 217 -19.62 -7.17 -22.08
N VAL A 218 -20.83 -7.00 -22.59
CA VAL A 218 -21.80 -8.09 -22.75
C VAL A 218 -21.77 -8.61 -24.17
N THR A 219 -21.55 -9.92 -24.32
CA THR A 219 -21.73 -10.65 -25.59
C THR A 219 -22.87 -11.64 -25.42
N TYR A 220 -23.71 -11.78 -26.44
CA TYR A 220 -24.78 -12.78 -26.46
C TYR A 220 -24.46 -13.86 -27.51
N LEU A 221 -24.72 -15.12 -27.13
CA LEU A 221 -24.57 -16.30 -27.97
C LEU A 221 -25.85 -17.12 -27.88
N GLY A 222 -26.67 -17.13 -28.93
CA GLY A 222 -27.92 -17.85 -28.88
C GLY A 222 -28.88 -17.50 -30.00
N THR A 223 -30.11 -17.98 -29.85
CA THR A 223 -31.18 -17.86 -30.84
C THR A 223 -32.25 -16.82 -30.49
N GLY A 224 -32.48 -16.57 -29.20
CA GLY A 224 -33.35 -15.46 -28.76
C GLY A 224 -32.80 -14.09 -29.13
N ASP A 225 -33.65 -13.06 -29.16
CA ASP A 225 -33.28 -11.69 -29.55
C ASP A 225 -33.53 -10.63 -28.46
N GLY A 226 -33.78 -11.09 -27.23
CA GLY A 226 -33.77 -10.24 -26.05
C GLY A 226 -32.36 -9.78 -25.65
N GLY A 227 -32.22 -9.16 -24.48
CA GLY A 227 -30.93 -8.62 -24.04
C GLY A 227 -30.79 -8.41 -22.53
N LEU A 228 -29.66 -7.80 -22.17
CA LEU A 228 -29.30 -7.46 -20.79
C LEU A 228 -29.30 -5.93 -20.62
N SER A 229 -29.99 -5.42 -19.61
CA SER A 229 -29.96 -3.99 -19.23
C SER A 229 -29.50 -3.82 -17.79
N ASP A 230 -29.15 -2.57 -17.45
CA ASP A 230 -28.84 -2.13 -16.08
C ASP A 230 -27.78 -2.99 -15.38
N VAL A 231 -26.77 -3.42 -16.16
CA VAL A 231 -25.64 -4.17 -15.63
C VAL A 231 -24.88 -3.28 -14.65
N THR A 232 -24.96 -3.62 -13.38
CA THR A 232 -24.40 -2.86 -12.26
C THR A 232 -23.54 -3.77 -11.42
N LEU A 233 -22.49 -3.19 -10.84
CA LEU A 233 -21.49 -3.92 -10.05
C LEU A 233 -21.15 -3.10 -8.81
N PRO A 234 -20.85 -3.75 -7.67
CA PRO A 234 -20.38 -3.05 -6.49
C PRO A 234 -18.98 -2.46 -6.76
N PRO A 235 -18.60 -1.36 -6.08
CA PRO A 235 -17.26 -0.75 -6.20
C PRO A 235 -16.10 -1.69 -5.84
N SER A 236 -16.39 -2.79 -5.13
CA SER A 236 -15.45 -3.83 -4.72
C SER A 236 -15.41 -5.03 -5.67
N ALA A 237 -16.16 -5.01 -6.79
CA ALA A 237 -16.16 -6.09 -7.76
C ALA A 237 -14.76 -6.32 -8.32
N GLN A 238 -14.37 -7.59 -8.44
CA GLN A 238 -13.11 -8.00 -9.06
C GLN A 238 -13.32 -8.27 -10.54
N SER A 239 -12.27 -8.16 -11.36
CA SER A 239 -12.34 -8.54 -12.77
C SER A 239 -12.79 -10.00 -12.89
N GLU A 240 -13.87 -10.24 -13.61
CA GLU A 240 -14.55 -11.53 -13.64
C GLU A 240 -15.37 -11.68 -14.92
N VAL A 241 -15.51 -12.93 -15.38
CA VAL A 241 -16.44 -13.28 -16.45
C VAL A 241 -17.67 -13.90 -15.82
N TRP A 242 -18.83 -13.30 -16.07
CA TRP A 242 -20.13 -13.82 -15.67
C TRP A 242 -20.81 -14.48 -16.87
N THR A 243 -21.13 -15.76 -16.73
CA THR A 243 -21.85 -16.55 -17.71
C THR A 243 -23.27 -16.77 -17.20
N LEU A 244 -24.25 -16.29 -17.98
CA LEU A 244 -25.66 -16.51 -17.73
C LEU A 244 -26.18 -17.45 -18.82
N THR A 245 -26.61 -18.65 -18.44
CA THR A 245 -27.08 -19.67 -19.40
C THR A 245 -28.55 -19.95 -19.18
N CYS A 246 -29.37 -19.89 -20.23
CA CYS A 246 -30.78 -20.27 -20.15
C CYS A 246 -30.90 -21.76 -19.79
N THR A 247 -31.44 -22.06 -18.62
CA THR A 247 -31.65 -23.43 -18.13
C THR A 247 -33.08 -23.90 -18.34
N VAL A 248 -34.03 -22.96 -18.36
CA VAL A 248 -35.46 -23.22 -18.61
C VAL A 248 -35.99 -22.18 -19.58
N ALA A 249 -36.27 -22.60 -20.82
CA ALA A 249 -36.94 -21.76 -21.81
C ALA A 249 -38.43 -21.57 -21.47
N ALA A 250 -38.95 -20.37 -21.69
CA ALA A 250 -40.37 -20.05 -21.57
C ALA A 250 -40.75 -18.98 -22.61
N ALA A 251 -42.00 -19.00 -23.08
CA ALA A 251 -42.50 -17.94 -23.96
C ALA A 251 -42.53 -16.61 -23.21
N ASP A 252 -42.04 -15.54 -23.85
CA ASP A 252 -41.91 -14.21 -23.28
C ASP A 252 -41.13 -14.21 -21.93
N GLY A 253 -40.20 -15.15 -21.74
CA GLY A 253 -39.56 -15.38 -20.44
C GLY A 253 -38.38 -16.36 -20.44
N GLY A 254 -38.06 -16.89 -19.26
CA GLY A 254 -37.00 -17.89 -19.08
C GLY A 254 -36.31 -17.81 -17.72
N THR A 255 -35.59 -18.87 -17.37
CA THR A 255 -34.71 -18.92 -16.19
C THR A 255 -33.27 -19.12 -16.65
N PHE A 256 -32.36 -18.31 -16.11
CA PHE A 256 -30.94 -18.33 -16.43
C PHE A 256 -30.13 -18.67 -15.19
N SER A 257 -29.24 -19.66 -15.26
CA SER A 257 -28.23 -19.86 -14.23
C SER A 257 -27.19 -18.75 -14.29
N VAL A 258 -26.75 -18.22 -13.15
CA VAL A 258 -25.75 -17.15 -13.08
C VAL A 258 -24.47 -17.72 -12.48
N THR A 259 -23.37 -17.75 -13.25
CA THR A 259 -22.08 -18.28 -12.77
C THR A 259 -20.96 -17.29 -13.03
N GLY A 260 -20.25 -16.92 -11.98
CA GLY A 260 -19.03 -16.10 -12.06
C GLY A 260 -17.78 -16.97 -12.15
N SER A 261 -16.77 -16.57 -12.93
CA SER A 261 -15.50 -17.29 -13.03
C SER A 261 -14.67 -17.32 -11.75
N VAL A 262 -14.96 -16.43 -10.79
CA VAL A 262 -14.32 -16.32 -9.47
C VAL A 262 -15.30 -16.71 -8.36
N GLN A 263 -16.54 -16.22 -8.42
CA GLN A 263 -17.56 -16.40 -7.38
C GLN A 263 -18.31 -17.73 -7.50
N GLY A 264 -18.18 -18.43 -8.63
CA GLY A 264 -18.91 -19.66 -8.90
C GLY A 264 -20.41 -19.44 -9.10
N ALA A 265 -21.19 -20.51 -8.91
CA ALA A 265 -22.63 -20.49 -9.14
C ALA A 265 -23.36 -19.62 -8.12
N GLN A 266 -24.25 -18.77 -8.61
CA GLN A 266 -25.12 -17.89 -7.85
C GLN A 266 -26.59 -18.32 -8.04
N ALA A 267 -27.51 -17.62 -7.39
CA ALA A 267 -28.94 -17.87 -7.59
C ALA A 267 -29.34 -17.63 -9.06
N ASP A 268 -30.33 -18.39 -9.54
CA ASP A 268 -30.83 -18.24 -10.91
C ASP A 268 -31.56 -16.90 -11.09
N ALA A 269 -31.39 -16.29 -12.26
CA ALA A 269 -32.11 -15.10 -12.69
C ALA A 269 -33.36 -15.47 -13.51
N THR A 270 -34.40 -14.64 -13.43
CA THR A 270 -35.63 -14.81 -14.21
C THR A 270 -35.82 -13.63 -15.15
N VAL A 271 -36.18 -13.90 -16.40
CA VAL A 271 -36.44 -12.86 -17.40
C VAL A 271 -37.55 -11.90 -16.93
N GLY A 272 -37.33 -10.61 -17.10
CA GLY A 272 -38.24 -9.53 -16.68
C GLY A 272 -38.18 -9.17 -15.18
N VAL A 273 -37.38 -9.88 -14.38
CA VAL A 273 -37.20 -9.61 -12.94
C VAL A 273 -35.80 -9.03 -12.72
N PRO A 274 -35.66 -7.87 -12.05
CA PRO A 274 -34.36 -7.36 -11.65
C PRO A 274 -33.61 -8.38 -10.80
N TYR A 275 -32.39 -8.67 -11.20
CA TYR A 275 -31.46 -9.52 -10.47
C TYR A 275 -30.43 -8.62 -9.77
N ASP A 276 -30.19 -8.87 -8.48
CA ASP A 276 -29.11 -8.27 -7.71
C ASP A 276 -28.75 -9.21 -6.55
N ASN A 277 -27.53 -9.72 -6.55
CA ASN A 277 -26.99 -10.57 -5.48
C ASN A 277 -25.92 -9.86 -4.64
N GLY A 278 -25.80 -8.53 -4.76
CA GLY A 278 -24.75 -7.72 -4.13
C GLY A 278 -23.38 -7.83 -4.80
N LEU A 279 -23.22 -8.70 -5.80
CA LEU A 279 -21.99 -8.89 -6.59
C LEU A 279 -22.17 -8.47 -8.05
N LEU A 280 -23.37 -8.67 -8.59
CA LEU A 280 -23.77 -8.36 -9.95
C LEU A 280 -25.28 -8.05 -9.95
N GLY A 281 -25.63 -6.91 -10.53
CA GLY A 281 -27.01 -6.52 -10.83
C GLY A 281 -27.26 -6.43 -12.33
N PHE A 282 -28.44 -6.83 -12.79
CA PHE A 282 -28.91 -6.66 -14.18
C PHE A 282 -30.41 -6.95 -14.30
N THR A 283 -30.98 -6.66 -15.47
CA THR A 283 -32.29 -7.20 -15.87
C THR A 283 -32.17 -7.87 -17.24
N ILE A 284 -32.71 -9.08 -17.37
CA ILE A 284 -32.85 -9.75 -18.67
C ILE A 284 -34.20 -9.35 -19.24
N PHE A 285 -34.25 -8.87 -20.47
CA PHE A 285 -35.49 -8.57 -21.18
C PHE A 285 -35.66 -9.51 -22.36
N ASP A 286 -36.90 -9.95 -22.59
CA ASP A 286 -37.21 -10.77 -23.75
C ASP A 286 -37.43 -9.92 -25.01
N GLY A 287 -37.16 -10.52 -26.18
CA GLY A 287 -37.36 -9.91 -27.48
C GLY A 287 -38.60 -10.44 -28.20
N ALA A 288 -38.54 -10.58 -29.51
CA ALA A 288 -39.60 -11.21 -30.31
C ALA A 288 -39.38 -12.72 -30.51
N ALA A 289 -38.14 -13.18 -30.38
CA ALA A 289 -37.74 -14.57 -30.37
C ALA A 289 -37.33 -14.98 -28.95
N ASP A 290 -38.08 -15.93 -28.40
CA ASP A 290 -37.84 -16.48 -27.06
C ASP A 290 -36.45 -17.12 -26.94
N TYR A 291 -35.89 -17.07 -25.74
CA TYR A 291 -34.66 -17.79 -25.41
C TYR A 291 -34.86 -19.32 -25.42
N LEU A 292 -33.88 -20.05 -25.94
CA LEU A 292 -33.81 -21.50 -25.85
C LEU A 292 -32.83 -21.95 -24.76
N VAL A 293 -33.02 -23.18 -24.27
CA VAL A 293 -32.07 -23.79 -23.33
C VAL A 293 -30.68 -23.87 -23.97
N GLY A 294 -29.69 -23.27 -23.31
CA GLY A 294 -28.32 -23.14 -23.81
C GLY A 294 -28.00 -21.81 -24.49
N ASP A 295 -28.95 -20.87 -24.61
CA ASP A 295 -28.65 -19.48 -24.97
C ASP A 295 -27.89 -18.79 -23.82
N GLU A 296 -26.86 -17.99 -24.15
CA GLU A 296 -25.92 -17.44 -23.16
C GLU A 296 -25.68 -15.94 -23.29
N PHE A 297 -25.65 -15.25 -22.14
CA PHE A 297 -24.98 -13.96 -22.01
C PHE A 297 -23.64 -14.14 -21.32
N ILE A 298 -22.59 -13.57 -21.91
CA ILE A 298 -21.25 -13.50 -21.33
C ILE A 298 -20.98 -12.03 -21.01
N ALA A 299 -21.06 -11.68 -19.74
CA ALA A 299 -20.72 -10.36 -19.23
C ALA A 299 -19.28 -10.39 -18.68
N THR A 300 -18.36 -9.76 -19.40
CA THR A 300 -16.97 -9.60 -18.93
C THR A 300 -16.85 -8.29 -18.19
N TYR A 301 -16.59 -8.36 -16.89
CA TYR A 301 -16.25 -7.19 -16.10
C TYR A 301 -14.74 -7.03 -15.94
N THR A 302 -14.27 -5.81 -16.13
CA THR A 302 -12.89 -5.42 -15.82
C THR A 302 -12.93 -4.38 -14.70
N ALA A 303 -12.39 -4.74 -13.53
CA ALA A 303 -12.28 -3.85 -12.39
C ALA A 303 -11.42 -2.62 -12.72
N LYS A 304 -11.69 -1.51 -12.03
CA LYS A 304 -10.89 -0.28 -12.14
C LYS A 304 -9.43 -0.59 -11.92
N ASN A 305 -8.62 -0.24 -12.91
CA ASN A 305 -7.18 -0.35 -12.85
C ASN A 305 -6.58 1.06 -12.95
N TYR A 306 -6.00 1.52 -11.85
CA TYR A 306 -5.28 2.79 -11.79
C TYR A 306 -3.81 2.54 -12.13
N LYS A 307 -3.30 3.29 -13.09
CA LYS A 307 -1.90 3.18 -13.48
C LYS A 307 -1.01 3.95 -12.52
N LEU A 308 0.03 3.29 -12.04
CA LEU A 308 1.13 3.92 -11.34
C LEU A 308 2.05 4.57 -12.37
N LEU A 309 2.21 5.89 -12.30
CA LEU A 309 3.18 6.60 -13.12
C LEU A 309 4.47 6.82 -12.34
N PRO A 310 5.64 6.53 -12.93
CA PRO A 310 6.92 6.88 -12.34
C PRO A 310 7.01 8.39 -12.06
N VAL A 311 7.63 8.74 -10.95
CA VAL A 311 7.93 10.13 -10.62
C VAL A 311 9.30 10.46 -11.21
N VAL A 312 9.31 11.26 -12.27
CA VAL A 312 10.53 11.60 -13.01
C VAL A 312 11.08 12.94 -12.51
N LEU A 313 12.35 12.93 -12.12
CA LEU A 313 13.09 14.10 -11.64
C LEU A 313 13.70 14.85 -12.83
N SER A 314 13.44 16.14 -12.92
CA SER A 314 13.87 16.99 -14.03
C SER A 314 14.09 18.45 -13.60
N ASP A 315 14.72 19.24 -14.45
CA ASP A 315 14.73 20.69 -14.37
C ASP A 315 14.79 21.29 -15.80
N ALA A 316 15.03 22.60 -15.90
CA ALA A 316 15.19 23.28 -17.19
C ALA A 316 16.38 22.76 -18.04
N ASN A 317 17.34 22.04 -17.45
CA ASN A 317 18.53 21.51 -18.10
C ASN A 317 18.37 20.06 -18.56
N GLY A 318 17.39 19.32 -18.03
CA GLY A 318 17.06 17.99 -18.54
C GLY A 318 16.38 17.06 -17.54
N ILE A 319 16.35 15.78 -17.90
CA ILE A 319 15.79 14.68 -17.10
C ILE A 319 16.92 13.92 -16.44
N TYR A 320 16.78 13.64 -15.15
CA TYR A 320 17.83 13.03 -14.34
C TYR A 320 17.59 11.55 -14.05
N GLY A 321 16.34 11.16 -13.84
CA GLY A 321 15.97 9.80 -13.48
C GLY A 321 14.61 9.72 -12.81
N GLU A 322 14.36 8.62 -12.14
CA GLU A 322 13.09 8.32 -11.46
C GLU A 322 13.29 8.23 -9.95
N LEU A 323 12.36 8.78 -9.18
CA LEU A 323 12.33 8.60 -7.73
C LEU A 323 11.93 7.15 -7.43
N ASP A 324 12.80 6.40 -6.74
CA ASP A 324 12.54 4.99 -6.47
C ASP A 324 11.35 4.82 -5.53
N GLY A 325 10.45 3.89 -5.83
CA GLY A 325 9.30 3.51 -5.02
C GLY A 325 8.30 4.59 -4.61
N VAL A 326 8.29 5.73 -5.30
CA VAL A 326 7.21 6.72 -5.21
C VAL A 326 6.62 6.85 -6.60
N PHE A 327 5.31 6.66 -6.69
CA PHE A 327 4.58 6.72 -7.96
C PHE A 327 3.44 7.72 -7.85
N GLN A 328 3.19 8.46 -8.92
CA GLN A 328 1.95 9.21 -9.02
C GLN A 328 0.81 8.24 -9.30
N ILE A 329 -0.32 8.49 -8.64
CA ILE A 329 -1.58 7.79 -8.90
C ILE A 329 -2.72 8.81 -8.88
N ALA A 330 -3.60 8.78 -9.88
CA ALA A 330 -4.74 9.68 -9.92
C ALA A 330 -5.90 9.08 -9.13
N GLY A 331 -6.46 9.83 -8.18
CA GLY A 331 -7.80 9.63 -7.65
C GLY A 331 -8.20 8.22 -7.20
N PHE A 332 -7.26 7.36 -6.79
CA PHE A 332 -7.51 5.94 -6.46
C PHE A 332 -8.64 5.77 -5.44
N ASN A 333 -9.85 5.52 -5.94
CA ASN A 333 -11.11 5.57 -5.21
C ASN A 333 -11.32 6.85 -4.37
N ASN A 334 -10.44 7.86 -4.51
CA ASN A 334 -10.30 9.01 -3.63
C ASN A 334 -10.22 8.68 -2.13
N VAL A 335 -9.64 7.52 -1.81
CA VAL A 335 -9.48 7.06 -0.43
C VAL A 335 -7.99 6.89 -0.13
N VAL A 336 -7.53 7.61 0.89
CA VAL A 336 -6.19 7.48 1.46
C VAL A 336 -6.07 6.17 2.23
N GLU A 337 -4.85 5.62 2.34
CA GLU A 337 -4.50 4.34 2.97
C GLU A 337 -4.95 3.10 2.18
N ASN A 338 -5.56 3.29 1.02
CA ASN A 338 -5.86 2.20 0.11
C ASN A 338 -4.59 1.47 -0.34
N THR A 339 -4.71 0.17 -0.56
CA THR A 339 -3.59 -0.70 -0.92
C THR A 339 -3.66 -1.16 -2.36
N ILE A 340 -2.50 -1.35 -3.00
CA ILE A 340 -2.41 -1.85 -4.38
C ILE A 340 -1.51 -3.07 -4.41
N GLY A 341 -2.02 -4.15 -4.98
CA GLY A 341 -1.30 -5.41 -5.14
C GLY A 341 -0.98 -6.11 -3.82
N LEU A 342 -0.54 -7.37 -3.94
CA LEU A 342 -0.12 -8.20 -2.81
C LEU A 342 1.40 -8.18 -2.70
N GLY A 343 1.90 -8.06 -1.49
CA GLY A 343 3.29 -8.37 -1.15
C GLY A 343 3.54 -9.89 -1.14
N PRO A 344 4.75 -10.32 -0.74
CA PRO A 344 5.06 -11.73 -0.58
C PRO A 344 4.13 -12.41 0.41
N VAL A 345 3.63 -13.58 0.03
CA VAL A 345 2.80 -14.41 0.89
C VAL A 345 3.72 -15.26 1.79
N PRO A 346 3.60 -15.19 3.13
CA PRO A 346 4.37 -16.04 4.02
C PRO A 346 3.97 -17.50 3.84
N SER A 347 4.87 -18.45 4.09
CA SER A 347 4.56 -19.89 3.99
C SER A 347 3.94 -20.48 5.26
N THR A 348 3.89 -19.71 6.34
CA THR A 348 3.39 -20.10 7.67
C THR A 348 2.58 -18.98 8.32
N GLY A 349 1.67 -19.34 9.22
CA GLY A 349 1.01 -18.40 10.12
C GLY A 349 1.75 -18.22 11.44
N THR A 350 1.45 -17.15 12.15
CA THR A 350 2.00 -16.83 13.47
C THR A 350 1.01 -17.22 14.55
N ALA A 351 1.43 -18.05 15.51
CA ALA A 351 0.64 -18.38 16.69
C ALA A 351 0.61 -17.20 17.66
N ASP A 352 -0.55 -16.90 18.25
CA ASP A 352 -0.62 -15.94 19.33
C ASP A 352 0.13 -16.45 20.58
N GLY A 353 0.80 -15.53 21.28
CA GLY A 353 1.60 -15.88 22.47
C GLY A 353 0.78 -16.37 23.66
N GLY A 354 -0.55 -16.16 23.65
CA GLY A 354 -1.49 -16.66 24.64
C GLY A 354 -2.02 -18.07 24.36
N ASN A 355 -1.66 -18.69 23.24
CA ASN A 355 -2.18 -20.01 22.87
C ASN A 355 -1.77 -21.10 23.88
N THR A 356 -2.71 -21.99 24.18
CA THR A 356 -2.43 -23.20 24.98
C THR A 356 -1.90 -24.33 24.12
N GLY A 357 -2.46 -24.52 22.91
CA GLY A 357 -1.96 -25.50 21.95
C GLY A 357 -0.64 -25.07 21.32
N ASP A 358 0.23 -26.02 21.02
CA ASP A 358 1.56 -25.81 20.44
C ASP A 358 1.66 -26.27 18.97
N GLY A 359 0.51 -26.48 18.32
CA GLY A 359 0.44 -26.79 16.90
C GLY A 359 0.86 -25.61 16.00
N THR A 360 0.83 -25.82 14.68
CA THR A 360 1.39 -24.88 13.69
C THR A 360 0.44 -24.62 12.54
N LEU A 361 0.56 -23.45 11.90
CA LEU A 361 -0.10 -23.13 10.64
C LEU A 361 0.94 -23.05 9.53
N THR A 362 0.80 -23.90 8.52
CA THR A 362 1.78 -24.08 7.42
C THR A 362 1.08 -24.16 6.07
N GLY A 363 1.85 -24.22 4.98
CA GLY A 363 1.31 -24.42 3.64
C GLY A 363 0.47 -23.24 3.16
N VAL A 364 0.71 -22.05 3.72
CA VAL A 364 0.01 -20.83 3.32
C VAL A 364 0.37 -20.54 1.86
N ALA A 365 -0.65 -20.46 1.02
CA ALA A 365 -0.51 -20.15 -0.40
C ALA A 365 -1.60 -19.18 -0.87
N GLN A 366 -1.25 -18.42 -1.90
CA GLN A 366 -2.11 -17.40 -2.49
C GLN A 366 -3.29 -18.02 -3.23
N GLY A 367 -4.51 -17.64 -2.86
CA GLY A 367 -5.72 -17.83 -3.68
C GLY A 367 -5.93 -16.65 -4.66
N ALA A 368 -6.74 -16.87 -5.70
CA ALA A 368 -7.01 -15.87 -6.74
C ALA A 368 -7.62 -14.56 -6.22
N ALA A 369 -8.37 -14.62 -5.12
CA ALA A 369 -9.06 -13.49 -4.49
C ALA A 369 -8.40 -13.02 -3.18
N MET A 370 -7.13 -13.38 -2.94
CA MET A 370 -6.40 -12.98 -1.73
C MET A 370 -6.39 -11.45 -1.56
N LYS A 371 -6.61 -10.99 -0.33
CA LYS A 371 -6.60 -9.58 0.06
C LYS A 371 -5.37 -9.27 0.92
N PRO A 372 -4.78 -8.07 0.82
CA PRO A 372 -3.80 -7.63 1.80
C PRO A 372 -4.49 -7.36 3.15
N GLY A 373 -3.76 -7.53 4.24
CA GLY A 373 -4.21 -7.38 5.62
C GLY A 373 -4.00 -8.66 6.44
N ILE A 374 -4.68 -8.75 7.58
CA ILE A 374 -4.49 -9.85 8.55
C ILE A 374 -5.63 -10.84 8.43
N TYR A 375 -5.34 -12.06 7.99
CA TYR A 375 -6.24 -13.19 8.14
C TYR A 375 -6.12 -13.74 9.56
N THR A 376 -7.25 -14.04 10.18
CA THR A 376 -7.31 -14.52 11.57
C THR A 376 -7.99 -15.88 11.61
N LEU A 377 -7.35 -16.87 12.23
CA LEU A 377 -7.94 -18.19 12.48
C LEU A 377 -8.10 -18.37 13.98
N THR A 378 -9.33 -18.57 14.46
CA THR A 378 -9.63 -18.73 15.89
C THR A 378 -10.22 -20.11 16.15
N CYS A 379 -9.65 -20.87 17.09
CA CYS A 379 -10.20 -22.17 17.49
C CYS A 379 -11.59 -21.98 18.10
N THR A 380 -12.62 -22.57 17.47
CA THR A 380 -14.00 -22.53 17.93
C THR A 380 -14.46 -23.85 18.53
N VAL A 381 -13.84 -24.96 18.13
CA VAL A 381 -14.09 -26.29 18.68
C VAL A 381 -12.76 -26.98 18.97
N ALA A 382 -12.47 -27.17 20.26
CA ALA A 382 -11.33 -27.95 20.70
C ALA A 382 -11.57 -29.45 20.52
N ALA A 383 -10.55 -30.19 20.09
CA ALA A 383 -10.57 -31.64 20.00
C ALA A 383 -9.18 -32.21 20.30
N ALA A 384 -9.13 -33.43 20.87
CA ALA A 384 -7.86 -34.10 21.10
C ALA A 384 -7.18 -34.43 19.76
N ASN A 385 -5.92 -34.06 19.63
CA ASN A 385 -5.10 -34.11 18.43
C ASN A 385 -5.76 -33.47 17.20
N GLY A 386 -6.51 -32.38 17.41
CA GLY A 386 -7.31 -31.77 16.36
C GLY A 386 -7.94 -30.44 16.76
N GLY A 387 -9.03 -30.09 16.08
CA GLY A 387 -9.79 -28.88 16.35
C GLY A 387 -10.39 -28.29 15.08
N THR A 388 -11.34 -27.37 15.27
CA THR A 388 -11.90 -26.57 14.19
C THR A 388 -11.66 -25.10 14.50
N PHE A 389 -11.16 -24.40 13.50
CA PHE A 389 -10.88 -22.97 13.53
C PHE A 389 -11.83 -22.26 12.59
N ASP A 390 -12.36 -21.14 13.04
CA ASP A 390 -13.07 -20.19 12.19
C ASP A 390 -12.04 -19.28 11.52
N ALA A 391 -12.07 -19.19 10.19
CA ALA A 391 -11.13 -18.41 9.41
C ALA A 391 -11.81 -17.13 8.92
N LEU A 392 -11.27 -15.99 9.32
CA LEU A 392 -11.74 -14.67 8.94
C LEU A 392 -10.75 -14.00 7.99
N ASP A 393 -11.25 -13.34 6.96
CA ASP A 393 -10.46 -12.50 6.08
C ASP A 393 -10.11 -11.14 6.74
N PRO A 394 -9.27 -10.30 6.10
CA PRO A 394 -8.87 -9.01 6.65
C PRO A 394 -10.01 -8.01 6.91
N GLU A 395 -11.18 -8.25 6.33
CA GLU A 395 -12.39 -7.45 6.53
C GLU A 395 -13.32 -8.08 7.58
N ALA A 396 -12.83 -9.08 8.30
CA ALA A 396 -13.53 -9.88 9.29
C ALA A 396 -14.72 -10.68 8.73
N VAL A 397 -14.68 -11.02 7.44
CA VAL A 397 -15.67 -11.91 6.80
C VAL A 397 -15.23 -13.36 6.99
N ASP A 398 -16.15 -14.20 7.46
CA ASP A 398 -15.95 -15.65 7.58
C ASP A 398 -15.78 -16.29 6.19
N ILE A 399 -14.65 -16.99 6.00
CA ILE A 399 -14.27 -17.70 4.77
C ILE A 399 -14.33 -19.23 4.93
N GLY A 400 -14.95 -19.70 6.01
CA GLY A 400 -15.28 -21.09 6.27
C GLY A 400 -14.38 -21.76 7.33
N PRO A 401 -14.84 -22.90 7.88
CA PRO A 401 -14.13 -23.60 8.95
C PRO A 401 -12.89 -24.35 8.43
N ALA A 402 -11.75 -24.11 9.07
CA ALA A 402 -10.51 -24.88 8.87
C ALA A 402 -10.39 -25.99 9.93
N THR A 403 -10.20 -27.24 9.51
CA THR A 403 -10.06 -28.38 10.42
C THR A 403 -8.60 -28.80 10.51
N VAL A 404 -8.10 -28.97 11.73
CA VAL A 404 -6.72 -29.43 12.00
C VAL A 404 -6.47 -30.78 11.32
N GLY A 405 -5.31 -30.91 10.67
CA GLY A 405 -4.89 -32.10 9.92
C GLY A 405 -5.53 -32.26 8.53
N THR A 406 -6.41 -31.33 8.12
CA THR A 406 -7.04 -31.32 6.80
C THR A 406 -6.63 -30.05 6.03
N PRO A 407 -6.22 -30.13 4.75
CA PRO A 407 -5.98 -28.95 3.94
C PRO A 407 -7.23 -28.07 3.85
N PHE A 408 -7.08 -26.79 4.18
CA PHE A 408 -8.09 -25.78 3.96
C PHE A 408 -7.81 -25.11 2.62
N SER A 409 -8.81 -25.07 1.74
CA SER A 409 -8.73 -24.41 0.45
C SER A 409 -9.90 -23.47 0.24
N HIS A 410 -9.58 -22.23 -0.10
CA HIS A 410 -10.55 -21.17 -0.35
C HIS A 410 -10.07 -20.28 -1.51
N SER A 411 -10.98 -19.57 -2.17
CA SER A 411 -10.65 -18.66 -3.27
C SER A 411 -9.64 -17.57 -2.86
N GLN A 412 -9.57 -17.25 -1.56
CA GLN A 412 -8.63 -16.27 -1.01
C GLN A 412 -7.30 -16.88 -0.54
N ILE A 413 -7.31 -18.04 0.11
CA ILE A 413 -6.12 -18.58 0.79
C ILE A 413 -6.21 -20.10 0.92
N ASP A 414 -5.09 -20.78 0.70
CA ASP A 414 -4.89 -22.18 1.04
C ASP A 414 -3.96 -22.27 2.26
N LEU A 415 -4.22 -23.23 3.16
CA LEU A 415 -3.38 -23.46 4.35
C LEU A 415 -3.60 -24.84 4.97
N THR A 416 -2.77 -25.21 5.94
CA THR A 416 -2.94 -26.41 6.76
C THR A 416 -2.58 -26.12 8.21
N LEU A 417 -3.52 -26.43 9.11
CA LEU A 417 -3.30 -26.45 10.55
C LEU A 417 -2.80 -27.83 10.96
N ASN A 418 -1.67 -27.88 11.67
CA ASN A 418 -1.10 -29.11 12.21
C ASN A 418 -1.22 -29.08 13.73
N ASP A 419 -1.59 -30.23 14.29
CA ASP A 419 -1.58 -30.43 15.72
C ASP A 419 -0.15 -30.52 16.28
N GLY A 420 -0.01 -30.15 17.55
CA GLY A 420 1.25 -30.22 18.29
C GLY A 420 1.26 -31.35 19.32
N ALA A 421 2.00 -31.20 20.41
CA ALA A 421 1.95 -32.10 21.54
C ALA A 421 0.87 -31.69 22.58
N ALA A 422 0.59 -30.39 22.68
CA ALA A 422 -0.48 -29.82 23.45
C ALA A 422 -1.65 -29.47 22.52
N ASP A 423 -2.82 -30.01 22.85
CA ASP A 423 -4.05 -29.77 22.10
C ASP A 423 -4.48 -28.30 22.16
N PHE A 424 -5.07 -27.80 21.07
CA PHE A 424 -5.68 -26.48 21.03
C PHE A 424 -6.91 -26.39 21.94
N ILE A 425 -7.13 -25.21 22.52
CA ILE A 425 -8.37 -24.87 23.22
C ILE A 425 -9.15 -23.80 22.47
N VAL A 426 -10.45 -23.68 22.78
CA VAL A 426 -11.29 -22.60 22.23
C VAL A 426 -10.69 -21.25 22.62
N GLY A 427 -10.47 -20.41 21.61
CA GLY A 427 -9.82 -19.10 21.75
C GLY A 427 -8.33 -19.07 21.40
N ASP A 428 -7.68 -20.20 21.09
CA ASP A 428 -6.34 -20.18 20.50
C ASP A 428 -6.41 -19.55 19.08
N VAL A 429 -5.42 -18.71 18.73
CA VAL A 429 -5.43 -17.89 17.50
C VAL A 429 -4.17 -18.06 16.67
N PHE A 430 -4.33 -18.11 15.35
CA PHE A 430 -3.25 -17.87 14.39
C PHE A 430 -3.56 -16.64 13.54
N THR A 431 -2.53 -15.88 13.20
CA THR A 431 -2.63 -14.77 12.25
C THR A 431 -1.72 -14.99 11.05
N ILE A 432 -2.18 -14.54 9.89
CA ILE A 432 -1.40 -14.51 8.65
C ILE A 432 -1.45 -13.09 8.13
N GLU A 433 -0.34 -12.38 8.24
CA GLU A 433 -0.22 -11.01 7.75
C GLU A 433 0.24 -11.01 6.29
N ILE A 434 -0.62 -10.50 5.41
CA ILE A 434 -0.33 -10.26 4.00
C ILE A 434 -0.13 -8.77 3.82
N LEU A 435 1.12 -8.33 3.71
CA LEU A 435 1.39 -6.91 3.51
C LEU A 435 1.07 -6.50 2.06
N PRO A 436 0.64 -5.27 1.82
CA PRO A 436 0.38 -4.78 0.46
C PRO A 436 1.69 -4.45 -0.27
N LEU A 437 1.65 -4.35 -1.60
CA LEU A 437 2.82 -3.94 -2.39
C LEU A 437 2.98 -2.41 -2.42
N TYR A 438 1.87 -1.68 -2.46
CA TYR A 438 1.86 -0.22 -2.34
C TYR A 438 0.74 0.24 -1.40
N VAL A 439 0.95 1.39 -0.77
CA VAL A 439 -0.07 2.15 -0.06
C VAL A 439 -0.27 3.52 -0.70
N VAL A 440 -1.53 3.93 -0.86
CA VAL A 440 -1.91 5.23 -1.40
C VAL A 440 -1.95 6.24 -0.27
N ILE A 441 -1.18 7.30 -0.41
CA ILE A 441 -1.08 8.39 0.56
C ILE A 441 -1.53 9.68 -0.11
N GLN A 442 -2.17 10.55 0.66
CA GLN A 442 -2.61 11.85 0.20
C GLN A 442 -1.63 12.95 0.64
N ASP A 443 -1.54 14.01 -0.16
CA ASP A 443 -0.85 15.25 0.19
C ASP A 443 -1.69 16.11 1.15
N VAL A 444 -1.01 16.95 1.95
CA VAL A 444 -1.67 17.90 2.87
C VAL A 444 -2.32 19.05 2.10
N ALA A 445 -1.60 19.63 1.14
CA ALA A 445 -2.10 20.70 0.29
C ALA A 445 -3.03 20.16 -0.81
N ARG A 446 -4.30 19.96 -0.45
CA ARG A 446 -5.33 19.43 -1.36
C ARG A 446 -5.90 20.50 -2.29
N THR A 447 -5.88 20.18 -3.57
CA THR A 447 -6.44 20.94 -4.69
C THR A 447 -7.33 20.08 -5.60
N GLY A 448 -7.32 18.74 -5.48
CA GLY A 448 -8.17 17.82 -6.26
C GLY A 448 -7.75 16.35 -6.19
N PHE A 449 -8.07 15.60 -7.25
CA PHE A 449 -7.83 14.15 -7.36
C PHE A 449 -6.37 13.77 -7.67
N MET A 450 -5.51 14.75 -7.95
CA MET A 450 -4.10 14.55 -8.32
C MET A 450 -3.16 14.57 -7.12
N ASP A 451 -3.70 14.75 -5.92
CA ASP A 451 -2.95 14.94 -4.67
C ASP A 451 -2.69 13.62 -3.93
N TYR A 452 -2.60 12.52 -4.67
CA TYR A 452 -2.28 11.20 -4.15
C TYR A 452 -1.01 10.67 -4.79
N TYR A 453 -0.24 9.90 -4.02
CA TYR A 453 0.88 9.12 -4.49
C TYR A 453 0.81 7.71 -3.92
N ALA A 454 1.35 6.74 -4.64
CA ALA A 454 1.54 5.40 -4.14
C ALA A 454 2.97 5.25 -3.63
N LEU A 455 3.11 4.91 -2.35
CA LEU A 455 4.37 4.51 -1.74
C LEU A 455 4.55 3.01 -1.89
N LYS A 456 5.65 2.60 -2.53
CA LYS A 456 6.04 1.19 -2.60
C LYS A 456 6.55 0.71 -1.26
N LEU A 457 6.08 -0.47 -0.84
CA LEU A 457 6.56 -1.18 0.33
C LEU A 457 7.56 -2.24 -0.13
N ASP A 458 8.83 -2.05 0.19
CA ASP A 458 9.92 -2.93 -0.27
C ASP A 458 10.03 -4.15 0.65
N HIS A 459 9.58 -5.31 0.18
CA HIS A 459 9.62 -6.59 0.90
C HIS A 459 10.93 -7.35 0.73
#